data_AF-A0A4Q2TXM2-F1
#
_entry.id   AF-A0A4Q2TXM2-F1
#
_cell.length_a   1.000
_cell.length_b   1.000
_cell.length_c   1.000
_cell.angle_alpha   90.00
_cell.angle_beta   90.00
_cell.angle_gamma   90.00
#
_symmetry.space_group_name_H-M   'P 1'
#
loop_
_entity.id
_entity.type
_entity.pdbx_description
1 polymer ?
#
loop_
_entity_poly.entity_id
_entity_poly.type
_entity_poly.pdbx_seq_one_letter_code
_entity_poly.pdbx_strand_id
1 'polypeptide(L)'
;MNVLSAMPGVLTGSTEDPDLALAGRHCPLLRFDDREPFRPLAAGYAVYRGEMQSVSSKFTIRPVADHVIEYAIWYDWYIQHLYDLEHVWVHVDAAGRVVKVEASRHGARRIMTRPDGSSPVEGPRPVLYLEPGKHAHWADPGEMRAKAGLLIEGMCGAFAGAQGVHLSNRFSDRGLIGASALENRLAALKLKRMRFTPAWRFGRDSDAGEGLALVPWPQLEAWIPQRVSSLVASLPATVPHLAAVFLDCGDTLVDESTEEKISGTEVVLKAALIPGAGEVVEQLSRSGYRLALVADGPRATFENVLGARGLWERFEAHVISGDVGELKPSQKMFSAAMEALGLTEAERVRSVMVGNNLERDILGANRFGMMSVFLSWSTRRSHAPRLRRERPLFTISHIWKLPELLERIELSLPAVQTRPEVSP
;
A
#
# COMPACT_ATOMS: atom_id res chain seq x y z
N MET A 1 -2.53 -2.80 -21.59
CA MET A 1 -2.87 -4.24 -21.65
C MET A 1 -4.25 -4.46 -21.06
N ASN A 2 -5.14 -5.16 -21.78
CA ASN A 2 -6.46 -5.53 -21.29
C ASN A 2 -6.27 -6.41 -20.03
N VAL A 3 -6.90 -6.06 -18.91
CA VAL A 3 -6.73 -6.76 -17.62
C VAL A 3 -7.08 -8.26 -17.73
N LEU A 4 -7.91 -8.59 -18.71
CA LEU A 4 -8.36 -9.95 -19.01
C LEU A 4 -7.49 -10.69 -20.04
N SER A 5 -6.67 -10.00 -20.85
CA SER A 5 -5.84 -10.67 -21.89
C SER A 5 -4.72 -11.54 -21.31
N ALA A 6 -4.46 -11.43 -20.01
CA ALA A 6 -3.48 -12.22 -19.28
C ALA A 6 -4.12 -13.33 -18.42
N MET A 7 -5.46 -13.47 -18.40
CA MET A 7 -6.09 -14.66 -17.82
C MET A 7 -5.86 -15.85 -18.78
N PRO A 8 -5.10 -16.88 -18.37
CA PRO A 8 -4.97 -18.08 -19.19
C PRO A 8 -6.36 -18.68 -19.38
N GLY A 9 -6.83 -18.73 -20.62
CA GLY A 9 -8.14 -19.30 -20.93
C GLY A 9 -9.32 -18.34 -20.72
N VAL A 10 -9.20 -17.04 -21.07
CA VAL A 10 -10.38 -16.33 -21.61
C VAL A 10 -10.81 -17.09 -22.85
N LEU A 11 -11.63 -18.11 -22.62
CA LEU A 11 -12.22 -18.91 -23.65
C LEU A 11 -13.19 -18.00 -24.36
N THR A 12 -12.79 -17.58 -25.56
CA THR A 12 -13.61 -17.89 -26.73
C THR A 12 -14.05 -19.36 -26.59
N GLY A 13 -15.18 -19.58 -25.93
CA GLY A 13 -15.88 -20.85 -25.66
C GLY A 13 -15.06 -22.15 -25.65
N SER A 14 -14.77 -22.70 -24.47
CA SER A 14 -14.82 -24.16 -24.34
C SER A 14 -16.27 -24.50 -24.09
N THR A 15 -16.92 -25.00 -25.13
CA THR A 15 -18.35 -25.34 -25.22
C THR A 15 -18.79 -26.52 -24.34
N GLU A 16 -18.12 -26.83 -23.21
CA GLU A 16 -18.43 -28.02 -22.40
C GLU A 16 -18.44 -27.80 -20.88
N ASP A 17 -18.54 -26.57 -20.36
CA ASP A 17 -18.96 -26.40 -18.96
C ASP A 17 -20.50 -26.32 -18.88
N PRO A 18 -21.19 -27.37 -18.38
CA PRO A 18 -22.65 -27.37 -18.26
C PRO A 18 -23.18 -26.31 -17.29
N ASP A 19 -22.34 -25.81 -16.37
CA ASP A 19 -22.72 -24.86 -15.33
C ASP A 19 -22.49 -23.40 -15.75
N LEU A 20 -21.79 -23.13 -16.86
CA LEU A 20 -21.54 -21.76 -17.33
C LEU A 20 -22.82 -21.00 -17.65
N ALA A 21 -23.75 -21.63 -18.39
CA ALA A 21 -25.01 -20.99 -18.75
C ALA A 21 -25.87 -20.69 -17.51
N LEU A 22 -25.83 -21.59 -16.52
CA LEU A 22 -26.52 -21.44 -15.25
C LEU A 22 -25.92 -20.30 -14.42
N ALA A 23 -24.59 -20.25 -14.30
CA ALA A 23 -23.88 -19.16 -13.63
C ALA A 23 -24.08 -17.81 -14.34
N GLY A 24 -24.08 -17.78 -15.68
CA GLY A 24 -24.35 -16.56 -16.44
C GLY A 24 -25.76 -16.01 -16.19
N ARG A 25 -26.77 -16.89 -16.17
CA ARG A 25 -28.18 -16.51 -15.93
C ARG A 25 -28.40 -15.88 -14.54
N HIS A 26 -27.68 -16.35 -13.53
CA HIS A 26 -27.84 -15.96 -12.14
C HIS A 26 -26.70 -15.07 -11.62
N CYS A 27 -25.82 -14.59 -12.50
CA CYS A 27 -24.68 -13.77 -12.12
C CYS A 27 -25.16 -12.50 -11.40
N PRO A 28 -24.63 -12.15 -10.22
CA PRO A 28 -25.07 -10.96 -9.49
C PRO A 28 -24.87 -9.69 -10.31
N LEU A 29 -25.83 -8.78 -10.24
CA LEU A 29 -25.67 -7.40 -10.68
C LEU A 29 -25.15 -6.59 -9.49
N LEU A 30 -23.88 -6.19 -9.54
CA LEU A 30 -23.23 -5.44 -8.47
C LEU A 30 -23.30 -3.95 -8.78
N ARG A 31 -24.04 -3.20 -7.96
CA ARG A 31 -24.12 -1.74 -8.05
C ARG A 31 -23.10 -1.10 -7.13
N PHE A 32 -22.35 -0.13 -7.63
CA PHE A 32 -21.30 0.56 -6.88
C PHE A 32 -21.38 2.07 -7.00
N ASP A 33 -20.75 2.74 -6.04
CA ASP A 33 -20.81 4.19 -5.93
C ASP A 33 -20.28 4.87 -7.21
N ASP A 34 -20.91 5.96 -7.62
CA ASP A 34 -20.52 6.71 -8.82
C ASP A 34 -19.03 7.11 -8.78
N ARG A 35 -18.48 7.37 -7.58
CA ARG A 35 -17.09 7.77 -7.35
C ARG A 35 -16.16 6.62 -6.97
N GLU A 36 -16.65 5.38 -6.97
CA GLU A 36 -15.83 4.20 -6.70
C GLU A 36 -14.72 4.08 -7.77
N PRO A 37 -13.43 4.19 -7.40
CA PRO A 37 -12.33 3.95 -8.33
C PRO A 37 -12.11 2.46 -8.65
N PHE A 38 -12.61 1.55 -7.82
CA PHE A 38 -12.33 0.11 -7.92
C PHE A 38 -13.54 -0.65 -8.46
N ARG A 39 -13.47 -1.11 -9.72
CA ARG A 39 -14.52 -1.94 -10.31
C ARG A 39 -14.27 -3.43 -10.05
N PRO A 40 -15.31 -4.26 -9.93
CA PRO A 40 -15.17 -5.72 -10.01
C PRO A 40 -14.68 -6.10 -11.42
N LEU A 41 -13.78 -7.08 -11.51
CA LEU A 41 -13.12 -7.46 -12.77
C LEU A 41 -13.49 -8.86 -13.25
N ALA A 42 -13.53 -9.82 -12.32
CA ALA A 42 -13.85 -11.20 -12.64
C ALA A 42 -14.67 -11.85 -11.51
N ALA A 43 -15.50 -12.82 -11.86
CA ALA A 43 -16.20 -13.69 -10.94
C ALA A 43 -15.88 -15.15 -11.28
N GLY A 44 -15.28 -15.84 -10.32
CA GLY A 44 -15.07 -17.29 -10.35
C GLY A 44 -16.32 -17.98 -9.86
N TYR A 45 -16.94 -18.87 -10.65
CA TYR A 45 -18.13 -19.59 -10.21
C TYR A 45 -17.86 -21.06 -9.83
N ALA A 46 -18.69 -21.56 -8.91
CA ALA A 46 -18.81 -22.99 -8.58
C ALA A 46 -20.28 -23.32 -8.24
N VAL A 47 -20.74 -24.51 -8.64
CA VAL A 47 -22.13 -24.96 -8.41
C VAL A 47 -22.18 -26.15 -7.46
N TYR A 48 -23.03 -26.06 -6.45
CA TYR A 48 -23.20 -27.06 -5.40
C TYR A 48 -24.60 -27.66 -5.44
N ARG A 49 -24.69 -28.97 -5.70
CA ARG A 49 -25.93 -29.76 -5.71
C ARG A 49 -26.13 -30.58 -4.43
N GLY A 50 -25.26 -30.37 -3.44
CA GLY A 50 -25.29 -31.04 -2.13
C GLY A 50 -24.42 -30.29 -1.12
N GLU A 51 -24.41 -30.74 0.13
CA GLU A 51 -23.57 -30.15 1.17
C GLU A 51 -22.08 -30.37 0.89
N MET A 52 -21.30 -29.29 0.89
CA MET A 52 -19.86 -29.34 0.62
C MET A 52 -19.14 -28.15 1.25
N GLN A 53 -17.83 -28.30 1.53
CA GLN A 53 -16.97 -27.16 1.81
C GLN A 53 -16.86 -26.25 0.58
N SER A 54 -16.97 -24.93 0.75
CA SER A 54 -16.72 -23.97 -0.33
C SER A 54 -15.31 -24.15 -0.90
N VAL A 55 -15.18 -24.05 -2.23
CA VAL A 55 -13.88 -24.17 -2.91
C VAL A 55 -13.06 -22.90 -2.78
N SER A 56 -13.72 -21.77 -2.55
CA SER A 56 -13.14 -20.43 -2.54
C SER A 56 -13.08 -19.79 -1.15
N SER A 57 -13.84 -20.31 -0.17
CA SER A 57 -13.98 -19.74 1.18
C SER A 57 -13.97 -20.78 2.30
N LYS A 58 -13.94 -20.30 3.55
CA LYS A 58 -14.01 -21.13 4.76
C LYS A 58 -15.40 -21.69 5.07
N PHE A 59 -16.45 -21.29 4.35
CA PHE A 59 -17.83 -21.65 4.70
C PHE A 59 -18.24 -23.02 4.14
N THR A 60 -19.05 -23.75 4.90
CA THR A 60 -19.79 -24.91 4.38
C THR A 60 -21.01 -24.44 3.61
N ILE A 61 -21.21 -24.95 2.40
CA ILE A 61 -22.34 -24.65 1.53
C ILE A 61 -23.39 -25.74 1.71
N ARG A 62 -24.62 -25.34 1.99
CA ARG A 62 -25.79 -26.21 2.14
C ARG A 62 -26.92 -25.68 1.26
N PRO A 63 -27.20 -26.28 0.10
CA PRO A 63 -28.36 -25.92 -0.70
C PRO A 63 -29.64 -26.01 0.13
N VAL A 64 -30.51 -25.00 -0.02
CA VAL A 64 -31.84 -24.97 0.61
C VAL A 64 -32.95 -25.31 -0.41
N ALA A 65 -32.53 -25.55 -1.65
CA ALA A 65 -33.32 -25.92 -2.80
C ALA A 65 -32.44 -26.80 -3.70
N ASP A 66 -32.61 -26.74 -5.03
CA ASP A 66 -31.95 -27.64 -5.98
C ASP A 66 -30.42 -27.49 -6.00
N HIS A 67 -29.91 -26.25 -6.05
CA HIS A 67 -28.48 -25.98 -6.04
C HIS A 67 -28.12 -24.59 -5.49
N VAL A 68 -26.83 -24.36 -5.26
CA VAL A 68 -26.24 -23.06 -4.92
C VAL A 68 -25.16 -22.73 -5.93
N ILE A 69 -25.18 -21.51 -6.44
CA ILE A 69 -24.09 -20.95 -7.24
C ILE A 69 -23.29 -20.01 -6.35
N GLU A 70 -22.02 -20.33 -6.14
CA GLU A 70 -21.04 -19.46 -5.50
C GLU A 70 -20.35 -18.62 -6.56
N TYR A 71 -20.20 -17.32 -6.29
CA TYR A 71 -19.40 -16.39 -7.08
C TYR A 71 -18.33 -15.80 -6.16
N ALA A 72 -17.05 -16.04 -6.46
CA ALA A 72 -15.93 -15.36 -5.84
C ALA A 72 -15.49 -14.20 -6.76
N ILE A 73 -15.68 -12.97 -6.30
CA ILE A 73 -15.57 -11.75 -7.10
C ILE A 73 -14.26 -11.04 -6.79
N TRP A 74 -13.46 -10.85 -7.84
CA TRP A 74 -12.13 -10.26 -7.77
C TRP A 74 -12.14 -8.76 -8.04
N TYR A 75 -11.35 -8.04 -7.23
CA TYR A 75 -11.02 -6.63 -7.39
C TYR A 75 -9.49 -6.48 -7.33
N ASP A 76 -8.88 -5.67 -8.19
CA ASP A 76 -7.43 -5.41 -8.11
C ASP A 76 -7.03 -4.57 -6.89
N TRP A 77 -7.98 -3.84 -6.30
CA TRP A 77 -7.74 -2.90 -5.22
C TRP A 77 -8.94 -2.83 -4.29
N TYR A 78 -8.65 -2.58 -3.01
CA TYR A 78 -9.58 -2.21 -1.96
C TYR A 78 -8.94 -1.05 -1.18
N ILE A 79 -9.73 -0.13 -0.63
CA ILE A 79 -9.21 1.19 -0.20
C ILE A 79 -8.16 1.12 0.92
N GLN A 80 -8.03 0.00 1.64
CA GLN A 80 -6.98 -0.19 2.65
C GLN A 80 -5.86 -1.18 2.26
N HIS A 81 -6.05 -2.05 1.26
CA HIS A 81 -5.04 -2.99 0.78
C HIS A 81 -5.16 -3.37 -0.71
N LEU A 82 -4.06 -3.84 -1.28
CA LEU A 82 -4.00 -4.42 -2.62
C LEU A 82 -4.95 -5.62 -2.70
N TYR A 83 -5.82 -5.61 -3.71
CA TYR A 83 -6.86 -6.57 -4.07
C TYR A 83 -7.93 -6.91 -3.02
N ASP A 84 -9.05 -7.47 -3.50
CA ASP A 84 -10.11 -8.04 -2.67
C ASP A 84 -10.76 -9.27 -3.32
N LEU A 85 -11.32 -10.16 -2.50
CA LEU A 85 -12.03 -11.36 -2.94
C LEU A 85 -13.30 -11.58 -2.09
N GLU A 86 -14.41 -11.05 -2.58
CA GLU A 86 -15.71 -11.13 -1.92
C GLU A 86 -16.58 -12.22 -2.56
N HIS A 87 -17.64 -12.66 -1.88
CA HIS A 87 -18.42 -13.84 -2.26
C HIS A 87 -19.91 -13.57 -2.27
N VAL A 88 -20.62 -14.16 -3.25
CA VAL A 88 -22.08 -14.21 -3.30
C VAL A 88 -22.52 -15.66 -3.50
N TRP A 89 -23.52 -16.10 -2.75
CA TRP A 89 -24.13 -17.42 -2.88
C TRP A 89 -25.61 -17.28 -3.24
N VAL A 90 -26.00 -17.90 -4.35
CA VAL A 90 -27.35 -17.82 -4.91
C VAL A 90 -27.97 -19.20 -4.87
N HIS A 91 -28.99 -19.37 -4.03
CA HIS A 91 -29.74 -20.63 -3.93
C HIS A 91 -30.86 -20.59 -4.95
N VAL A 92 -30.95 -21.62 -5.77
CA VAL A 92 -31.85 -21.70 -6.92
C VAL A 92 -32.65 -23.01 -6.85
N ASP A 93 -33.95 -22.95 -7.16
CA ASP A 93 -34.80 -24.13 -7.24
C ASP A 93 -34.77 -24.82 -8.61
N ALA A 94 -35.42 -25.98 -8.74
CA ALA A 94 -35.46 -26.74 -9.99
C ALA A 94 -36.14 -26.01 -11.16
N ALA A 95 -36.92 -24.94 -10.89
CA ALA A 95 -37.51 -24.08 -11.91
C ALA A 95 -36.59 -22.91 -12.31
N GLY A 96 -35.40 -22.81 -11.73
CA GLY A 96 -34.46 -21.71 -11.95
C GLY A 96 -34.85 -20.41 -11.26
N ARG A 97 -35.65 -20.47 -10.18
CA ARG A 97 -36.01 -19.29 -9.37
C ARG A 97 -35.03 -19.15 -8.22
N VAL A 98 -34.58 -17.91 -7.97
CA VAL A 98 -33.74 -17.60 -6.80
C VAL A 98 -34.60 -17.61 -5.54
N VAL A 99 -34.27 -18.46 -4.58
CA VAL A 99 -35.02 -18.63 -3.32
C VAL A 99 -34.32 -18.00 -2.11
N LYS A 100 -33.00 -17.81 -2.20
CA LYS A 100 -32.19 -17.19 -1.14
C LYS A 100 -30.92 -16.62 -1.74
N VAL A 101 -30.55 -15.42 -1.30
CA VAL A 101 -29.26 -14.80 -1.63
C VAL A 101 -28.48 -14.62 -0.34
N GLU A 102 -27.22 -15.03 -0.34
CA GLU A 102 -26.26 -14.70 0.72
C GLU A 102 -25.05 -14.00 0.11
N ALA A 103 -24.39 -13.16 0.88
CA ALA A 103 -23.16 -12.52 0.43
C ALA A 103 -22.20 -12.29 1.59
N SER A 104 -20.93 -12.11 1.28
CA SER A 104 -19.92 -11.77 2.27
C SER A 104 -20.03 -10.30 2.67
N ARG A 105 -19.84 -10.08 3.97
CA ARG A 105 -19.71 -8.76 4.57
C ARG A 105 -18.75 -8.85 5.74
N HIS A 106 -17.59 -8.22 5.62
CA HIS A 106 -16.57 -8.14 6.67
C HIS A 106 -16.20 -9.53 7.25
N GLY A 107 -15.96 -10.50 6.36
CA GLY A 107 -15.58 -11.88 6.73
C GLY A 107 -16.71 -12.78 7.24
N ALA A 108 -17.96 -12.29 7.26
CA ALA A 108 -19.16 -13.06 7.60
C ALA A 108 -20.03 -13.34 6.37
N ARG A 109 -20.66 -14.51 6.32
CA ARG A 109 -21.71 -14.84 5.36
C ARG A 109 -23.06 -14.37 5.90
N ARG A 110 -23.77 -13.54 5.13
CA ARG A 110 -25.02 -12.90 5.56
C ARG A 110 -26.13 -13.18 4.55
N ILE A 111 -27.35 -13.41 5.04
CA ILE A 111 -28.55 -13.45 4.20
C ILE A 111 -28.85 -12.02 3.74
N MET A 112 -29.05 -11.87 2.43
CA MET A 112 -29.37 -10.60 1.80
C MET A 112 -30.89 -10.48 1.68
N THR A 113 -31.46 -9.54 2.44
CA THR A 113 -32.90 -9.24 2.46
C THR A 113 -33.06 -7.73 2.44
N ARG A 114 -34.00 -7.21 1.64
CA ARG A 114 -34.34 -5.79 1.63
C ARG A 114 -35.07 -5.39 2.92
N PRO A 115 -35.12 -4.10 3.29
CA PRO A 115 -35.82 -3.64 4.50
C PRO A 115 -37.31 -4.04 4.57
N ASP A 116 -37.97 -4.23 3.43
CA ASP A 116 -39.36 -4.68 3.32
C ASP A 116 -39.53 -6.21 3.46
N GLY A 117 -38.45 -6.96 3.68
CA GLY A 117 -38.44 -8.41 3.76
C GLY A 117 -38.31 -9.14 2.42
N SER A 118 -38.31 -8.42 1.29
CA SER A 118 -38.20 -9.03 -0.04
C SER A 118 -36.76 -9.47 -0.36
N SER A 119 -36.63 -10.47 -1.23
CA SER A 119 -35.31 -10.89 -1.75
C SER A 119 -34.77 -9.86 -2.74
N PRO A 120 -33.47 -9.52 -2.69
CA PRO A 120 -32.87 -8.51 -3.55
C PRO A 120 -32.57 -9.07 -4.95
N VAL A 121 -33.62 -9.33 -5.74
CA VAL A 121 -33.51 -9.91 -7.08
C VAL A 121 -34.21 -9.03 -8.13
N GLU A 122 -33.67 -9.02 -9.34
CA GLU A 122 -34.28 -8.48 -10.57
C GLU A 122 -34.26 -9.60 -11.63
N GLY A 123 -35.44 -10.14 -11.97
CA GLY A 123 -35.52 -11.35 -12.79
C GLY A 123 -34.77 -12.53 -12.12
N PRO A 124 -33.85 -13.21 -12.84
CA PRO A 124 -33.08 -14.31 -12.27
C PRO A 124 -31.81 -13.86 -11.50
N ARG A 125 -31.50 -12.56 -11.43
CA ARG A 125 -30.22 -12.07 -10.92
C ARG A 125 -30.38 -11.40 -9.55
N PRO A 126 -29.51 -11.72 -8.57
CA PRO A 126 -29.37 -10.90 -7.37
C PRO A 126 -28.89 -9.48 -7.72
N VAL A 127 -29.40 -8.47 -7.02
CA VAL A 127 -28.95 -7.08 -7.13
C VAL A 127 -28.40 -6.65 -5.78
N LEU A 128 -27.10 -6.43 -5.72
CA LEU A 128 -26.39 -6.10 -4.49
C LEU A 128 -25.64 -4.78 -4.65
N TYR A 129 -25.49 -4.07 -3.53
CA TYR A 129 -24.78 -2.80 -3.44
C TYR A 129 -23.43 -3.03 -2.78
N LEU A 130 -22.37 -2.54 -3.41
CA LEU A 130 -21.02 -2.62 -2.90
C LEU A 130 -20.75 -1.48 -1.90
N GLU A 131 -20.22 -1.84 -0.74
CA GLU A 131 -19.72 -0.87 0.23
C GLU A 131 -18.58 -0.04 -0.38
N PRO A 132 -18.67 1.30 -0.47
CA PRO A 132 -17.65 2.12 -1.10
C PRO A 132 -16.25 1.87 -0.51
N GLY A 133 -15.28 1.64 -1.39
CA GLY A 133 -13.89 1.33 -1.09
C GLY A 133 -13.67 -0.04 -0.44
N LYS A 134 -14.72 -0.67 0.10
CA LYS A 134 -14.63 -1.91 0.87
C LYS A 134 -15.23 -3.15 0.24
N HIS A 135 -16.11 -2.98 -0.75
CA HIS A 135 -16.77 -4.03 -1.54
C HIS A 135 -17.61 -5.06 -0.78
N ALA A 136 -17.78 -4.90 0.53
CA ALA A 136 -18.72 -5.69 1.31
C ALA A 136 -20.15 -5.53 0.76
N HIS A 137 -20.93 -6.61 0.74
CA HIS A 137 -22.21 -6.63 0.01
C HIS A 137 -23.41 -6.22 0.87
N TRP A 138 -24.31 -5.43 0.28
CA TRP A 138 -25.54 -4.95 0.89
C TRP A 138 -26.76 -5.19 -0.01
N ALA A 139 -27.91 -5.49 0.59
CA ALA A 139 -29.17 -5.64 -0.13
C ALA A 139 -29.85 -4.28 -0.42
N ASP A 140 -29.50 -3.24 0.34
CA ASP A 140 -30.07 -1.91 0.25
C ASP A 140 -29.03 -0.82 0.60
N PRO A 141 -28.89 0.25 -0.21
CA PRO A 141 -27.89 1.28 0.01
C PRO A 141 -28.29 2.27 1.12
N GLY A 142 -29.60 2.43 1.40
CA GLY A 142 -30.09 3.26 2.49
C GLY A 142 -29.77 2.65 3.86
N GLU A 143 -29.99 1.35 4.00
CA GLU A 143 -29.61 0.59 5.19
C GLU A 143 -28.09 0.59 5.39
N MET A 144 -27.31 0.38 4.32
CA MET A 144 -25.86 0.49 4.35
C MET A 144 -25.41 1.85 4.89
N ARG A 145 -25.97 2.94 4.34
CA ARG A 145 -25.65 4.30 4.76
C ARG A 145 -25.99 4.54 6.22
N ALA A 146 -27.17 4.10 6.67
CA ALA A 146 -27.62 4.27 8.04
C ALA A 146 -26.74 3.52 9.05
N LYS A 147 -26.28 2.31 8.71
CA LYS A 147 -25.53 1.45 9.64
C LYS A 147 -24.01 1.68 9.61
N ALA A 148 -23.45 2.06 8.47
CA ALA A 148 -22.00 2.08 8.27
C ALA A 148 -21.46 3.37 7.64
N GLY A 149 -22.31 4.33 7.28
CA GLY A 149 -21.91 5.49 6.45
C GLY A 149 -20.73 6.29 6.98
N LEU A 150 -20.72 6.63 8.27
CA LEU A 150 -19.61 7.35 8.91
C LEU A 150 -18.30 6.57 8.87
N LEU A 151 -18.37 5.25 9.10
CA LEU A 151 -17.19 4.39 9.05
C LEU A 151 -16.67 4.30 7.62
N ILE A 152 -17.55 4.09 6.64
CA ILE A 152 -17.20 4.00 5.21
C ILE A 152 -16.49 5.27 4.74
N GLU A 153 -17.01 6.45 5.08
CA GLU A 153 -16.37 7.73 4.74
C GLU A 153 -14.98 7.87 5.38
N GLY A 154 -14.83 7.45 6.63
CA GLY A 154 -13.52 7.40 7.29
C GLY A 154 -12.55 6.45 6.58
N MET A 155 -13.01 5.28 6.17
CA MET A 155 -12.22 4.26 5.48
C MET A 155 -11.77 4.73 4.08
N CYS A 156 -12.64 5.44 3.37
CA CYS A 156 -12.31 6.04 2.07
C CYS A 156 -11.41 7.27 2.17
N GLY A 157 -11.35 7.89 3.36
CA GLY A 157 -10.53 9.06 3.67
C GLY A 157 -9.38 8.72 4.61
N ALA A 158 -9.50 9.09 5.88
CA ALA A 158 -8.41 9.09 6.86
C ALA A 158 -7.69 7.73 7.02
N PHE A 159 -8.40 6.62 6.81
CA PHE A 159 -7.86 5.26 6.97
C PHE A 159 -7.52 4.55 5.66
N ALA A 160 -7.48 5.27 4.54
CA ALA A 160 -7.06 4.71 3.27
C ALA A 160 -5.58 4.26 3.32
N GLY A 161 -5.29 3.13 2.67
CA GLY A 161 -3.96 2.54 2.62
C GLY A 161 -3.39 2.08 3.97
N ALA A 162 -4.24 1.83 4.98
CA ALA A 162 -3.78 1.45 6.31
C ALA A 162 -3.07 0.08 6.37
N GLN A 163 -3.25 -0.79 5.37
CA GLN A 163 -2.79 -2.19 5.42
C GLN A 163 -1.78 -2.57 4.31
N GLY A 164 -1.69 -1.83 3.20
CA GLY A 164 -0.69 -2.09 2.16
C GLY A 164 -1.03 -3.30 1.28
N VAL A 165 -0.25 -4.37 1.35
CA VAL A 165 -0.52 -5.63 0.62
C VAL A 165 -1.10 -6.67 1.59
N HIS A 166 -2.24 -7.25 1.25
CA HIS A 166 -2.88 -8.25 2.10
C HIS A 166 -2.19 -9.62 1.99
N LEU A 167 -1.49 -10.02 3.06
CA LEU A 167 -0.72 -11.28 3.14
C LEU A 167 -1.22 -12.21 4.26
N SER A 168 -2.52 -12.20 4.53
CA SER A 168 -3.16 -13.06 5.56
C SER A 168 -4.30 -13.87 4.96
N ASN A 169 -3.98 -14.64 3.92
CA ASN A 169 -4.94 -15.40 3.14
C ASN A 169 -4.34 -16.70 2.58
N ARG A 170 -5.21 -17.55 2.01
CA ARG A 170 -4.82 -18.87 1.46
C ARG A 170 -3.71 -18.83 0.42
N PHE A 171 -3.52 -17.72 -0.30
CA PHE A 171 -2.48 -17.60 -1.32
C PHE A 171 -1.13 -17.28 -0.68
N SER A 172 -1.08 -16.35 0.29
CA SER A 172 0.14 -16.03 1.03
C SER A 172 0.57 -17.19 1.93
N ASP A 173 -0.38 -17.89 2.56
CA ASP A 173 -0.10 -19.05 3.42
C ASP A 173 0.56 -20.20 2.65
N ARG A 174 0.30 -20.28 1.32
CA ARG A 174 0.91 -21.23 0.40
C ARG A 174 2.20 -20.71 -0.26
N GLY A 175 2.64 -19.50 0.08
CA GLY A 175 3.80 -18.85 -0.53
C GLY A 175 3.61 -18.43 -2.00
N LEU A 176 2.37 -18.32 -2.48
CA LEU A 176 2.07 -17.98 -3.87
C LEU A 176 2.08 -16.47 -4.13
N ILE A 177 1.93 -15.66 -3.09
CA ILE A 177 2.00 -14.20 -3.15
C ILE A 177 2.87 -13.66 -2.02
N GLY A 178 3.51 -12.52 -2.25
CA GLY A 178 4.35 -11.84 -1.29
C GLY A 178 4.60 -10.39 -1.69
N ALA A 179 5.15 -9.61 -0.76
CA ALA A 179 5.63 -8.26 -1.00
C ALA A 179 6.79 -7.94 -0.05
N SER A 180 7.79 -7.24 -0.54
CA SER A 180 8.83 -6.59 0.26
C SER A 180 8.24 -5.46 1.10
N ALA A 181 9.00 -5.00 2.10
CA ALA A 181 8.63 -3.84 2.91
C ALA A 181 8.39 -2.57 2.06
N LEU A 182 9.23 -2.36 1.05
CA LEU A 182 9.08 -1.25 0.09
C LEU A 182 7.75 -1.38 -0.66
N GLU A 183 7.49 -2.52 -1.29
CA GLU A 183 6.26 -2.75 -2.05
C GLU A 183 5.01 -2.60 -1.18
N ASN A 184 5.04 -3.10 0.06
CA ASN A 184 3.95 -2.93 1.01
C ASN A 184 3.67 -1.45 1.30
N ARG A 185 4.73 -0.65 1.54
CA ARG A 185 4.61 0.81 1.73
C ARG A 185 4.11 1.52 0.48
N LEU A 186 4.58 1.13 -0.71
CA LEU A 186 4.13 1.73 -1.97
C LEU A 186 2.65 1.42 -2.25
N ALA A 187 2.17 0.22 -1.93
CA ALA A 187 0.74 -0.10 -2.01
C ALA A 187 -0.09 0.81 -1.09
N ALA A 188 0.38 1.03 0.15
CA ALA A 188 -0.26 1.96 1.09
C ALA A 188 -0.30 3.39 0.54
N LEU A 189 0.82 3.90 0.00
CA LEU A 189 0.88 5.23 -0.62
C LEU A 189 -0.06 5.38 -1.81
N LYS A 190 -0.14 4.36 -2.68
CA LYS A 190 -1.06 4.34 -3.82
C LYS A 190 -2.50 4.50 -3.37
N LEU A 191 -2.92 3.70 -2.38
CA LEU A 191 -4.28 3.76 -1.86
C LEU A 191 -4.59 5.07 -1.15
N LYS A 192 -3.62 5.65 -0.43
CA LYS A 192 -3.71 7.00 0.13
C LYS A 192 -3.90 8.08 -0.94
N ARG A 193 -3.37 7.90 -2.16
CA ARG A 193 -3.60 8.82 -3.28
C ARG A 193 -4.95 8.60 -3.97
N MET A 194 -5.54 7.42 -3.81
CA MET A 194 -6.84 7.05 -4.36
C MET A 194 -8.01 7.32 -3.40
N ARG A 195 -7.76 7.99 -2.26
CA ARG A 195 -8.81 8.47 -1.35
C ARG A 195 -9.91 9.20 -2.11
N PHE A 196 -11.15 8.96 -1.71
CA PHE A 196 -12.31 9.58 -2.32
C PHE A 196 -13.42 9.78 -1.29
N THR A 197 -14.38 10.65 -1.61
CA THR A 197 -15.60 10.84 -0.82
C THR A 197 -16.75 10.17 -1.58
N PRO A 198 -17.37 9.11 -1.02
CA PRO A 198 -18.51 8.44 -1.63
C PRO A 198 -19.61 9.42 -2.04
N ALA A 199 -20.19 9.22 -3.22
CA ALA A 199 -21.33 10.02 -3.69
C ALA A 199 -22.67 9.57 -3.07
N TRP A 200 -22.71 8.35 -2.51
CA TRP A 200 -23.92 7.66 -2.07
C TRP A 200 -24.97 7.52 -3.17
N ARG A 201 -24.50 7.39 -4.41
CA ARG A 201 -25.31 7.14 -5.60
C ARG A 201 -24.75 5.92 -6.31
N PHE A 202 -25.63 4.96 -6.57
CA PHE A 202 -25.27 3.63 -7.08
C PHE A 202 -25.80 3.47 -8.50
N GLY A 203 -25.41 4.41 -9.38
CA GLY A 203 -25.85 4.46 -10.78
C GLY A 203 -25.00 3.61 -11.72
N ARG A 204 -23.85 3.12 -11.25
CA ARG A 204 -22.95 2.24 -12.01
C ARG A 204 -23.16 0.79 -11.58
N ASP A 205 -22.97 -0.13 -12.52
CA ASP A 205 -23.08 -1.57 -12.28
C ASP A 205 -22.00 -2.38 -13.00
N SER A 206 -21.92 -3.66 -12.63
CA SER A 206 -20.91 -4.62 -13.10
C SER A 206 -21.05 -5.04 -14.56
N ASP A 207 -22.15 -4.71 -15.24
CA ASP A 207 -22.35 -5.05 -16.65
C ASP A 207 -21.86 -3.94 -17.58
N ALA A 208 -21.68 -2.72 -17.06
CA ALA A 208 -21.22 -1.58 -17.84
C ALA A 208 -19.78 -1.75 -18.36
N GLY A 209 -19.50 -1.19 -19.55
CA GLY A 209 -18.17 -1.21 -20.16
C GLY A 209 -17.76 -2.60 -20.65
N GLU A 210 -16.66 -3.13 -20.13
CA GLU A 210 -16.18 -4.50 -20.45
C GLU A 210 -16.94 -5.59 -19.70
N GLY A 211 -17.79 -5.22 -18.73
CA GLY A 211 -18.54 -6.14 -17.89
C GLY A 211 -17.67 -6.93 -16.90
N LEU A 212 -18.33 -7.79 -16.13
CA LEU A 212 -17.71 -8.72 -15.19
C LEU A 212 -17.34 -10.02 -15.90
N ALA A 213 -16.05 -10.36 -15.96
CA ALA A 213 -15.61 -11.60 -16.59
C ALA A 213 -16.03 -12.82 -15.74
N LEU A 214 -16.87 -13.69 -16.29
CA LEU A 214 -17.33 -14.90 -15.61
C LEU A 214 -16.51 -16.12 -16.05
N VAL A 215 -15.86 -16.80 -15.10
CA VAL A 215 -14.99 -17.96 -15.35
C VAL A 215 -15.19 -19.05 -14.28
N PRO A 216 -14.87 -20.33 -14.55
CA PRO A 216 -14.83 -21.35 -13.50
C PRO A 216 -13.85 -20.98 -12.39
N TRP A 217 -14.20 -21.26 -11.12
CA TRP A 217 -13.33 -20.96 -9.97
C TRP A 217 -11.87 -21.44 -10.13
N PRO A 218 -11.57 -22.68 -10.61
CA PRO A 218 -10.18 -23.13 -10.76
C PRO A 218 -9.33 -22.23 -11.67
N GLN A 219 -9.94 -21.61 -12.69
CA GLN A 219 -9.24 -20.69 -13.59
C GLN A 219 -8.92 -19.38 -12.88
N LEU A 220 -9.90 -18.80 -12.17
CA LEU A 220 -9.68 -17.59 -11.38
C LEU A 220 -8.64 -17.83 -10.28
N GLU A 221 -8.74 -18.94 -9.55
CA GLU A 221 -7.81 -19.31 -8.47
C GLU A 221 -6.36 -19.39 -8.97
N ALA A 222 -6.13 -19.98 -10.15
CA ALA A 222 -4.81 -20.09 -10.76
C ALA A 222 -4.25 -18.73 -11.21
N TRP A 223 -5.12 -17.81 -11.63
CA TRP A 223 -4.73 -16.48 -12.11
C TRP A 223 -4.41 -15.49 -10.99
N ILE A 224 -5.13 -15.55 -9.86
CA ILE A 224 -5.00 -14.57 -8.75
C ILE A 224 -3.54 -14.32 -8.34
N PRO A 225 -2.71 -15.35 -8.05
CA PRO A 225 -1.32 -15.12 -7.64
C PRO A 225 -0.49 -14.36 -8.69
N GLN A 226 -0.71 -14.67 -9.97
CA GLN A 226 -0.02 -14.01 -11.08
C GLN A 226 -0.43 -12.54 -11.18
N ARG A 227 -1.73 -12.26 -10.99
CA ARG A 227 -2.25 -10.89 -10.99
C ARG A 227 -1.67 -10.07 -9.83
N VAL A 228 -1.70 -10.61 -8.61
CA VAL A 228 -1.13 -9.94 -7.43
C VAL A 228 0.35 -9.65 -7.65
N SER A 229 1.13 -10.62 -8.12
CA SER A 229 2.55 -10.45 -8.39
C SER A 229 2.81 -9.35 -9.41
N SER A 230 2.01 -9.28 -10.48
CA SER A 230 2.10 -8.22 -11.49
C SER A 230 1.76 -6.84 -10.92
N LEU A 231 0.71 -6.73 -10.09
CA LEU A 231 0.34 -5.47 -9.45
C LEU A 231 1.44 -4.99 -8.49
N VAL A 232 1.96 -5.89 -7.64
CA VAL A 232 3.05 -5.61 -6.69
C VAL A 232 4.31 -5.14 -7.42
N ALA A 233 4.76 -5.89 -8.43
CA ALA A 233 5.97 -5.56 -9.19
C ALA A 233 5.89 -4.22 -9.94
N SER A 234 4.67 -3.75 -10.24
CA SER A 234 4.46 -2.45 -10.90
C SER A 234 4.59 -1.25 -9.95
N LEU A 235 4.50 -1.46 -8.63
CA LEU A 235 4.43 -0.36 -7.64
C LEU A 235 5.66 0.55 -7.67
N PRO A 236 6.91 0.06 -7.68
CA PRO A 236 8.10 0.92 -7.73
C PRO A 236 8.14 1.85 -8.95
N ALA A 237 7.63 1.39 -10.09
CA ALA A 237 7.61 2.17 -11.33
C ALA A 237 6.44 3.15 -11.42
N THR A 238 5.32 2.87 -10.74
CA THR A 238 4.04 3.60 -10.92
C THR A 238 3.67 4.51 -9.75
N VAL A 239 4.24 4.30 -8.56
CA VAL A 239 3.93 5.07 -7.37
C VAL A 239 5.08 6.05 -7.08
N PRO A 240 4.85 7.38 -7.14
CA PRO A 240 5.85 8.35 -6.73
C PRO A 240 6.22 8.18 -5.25
N HIS A 241 7.52 8.06 -4.97
CA HIS A 241 8.07 7.83 -3.64
C HIS A 241 9.48 8.45 -3.53
N LEU A 242 10.00 8.56 -2.30
CA LEU A 242 11.36 9.01 -2.03
C LEU A 242 12.36 7.92 -2.43
N ALA A 243 13.48 8.34 -3.02
CA ALA A 243 14.55 7.43 -3.41
C ALA A 243 15.37 6.94 -2.20
N ALA A 244 15.69 7.87 -1.28
CA ALA A 244 16.42 7.56 -0.06
C ALA A 244 16.30 8.67 0.99
N VAL A 245 16.64 8.33 2.23
CA VAL A 245 16.74 9.24 3.37
C VAL A 245 18.16 9.19 3.91
N PHE A 246 18.84 10.33 3.88
CA PHE A 246 20.18 10.51 4.41
C PHE A 246 20.05 11.12 5.80
N LEU A 247 20.69 10.53 6.78
CA LEU A 247 20.65 10.95 8.18
C LEU A 247 22.05 11.33 8.63
N ASP A 248 22.19 12.53 9.19
CA ASP A 248 23.33 12.84 10.04
C ASP A 248 23.27 12.03 11.35
N CYS A 249 24.37 12.01 12.11
CA CYS A 249 24.43 11.33 13.40
C CYS A 249 24.34 12.31 14.59
N GLY A 250 25.23 13.30 14.65
CA GLY A 250 25.39 14.20 15.79
C GLY A 250 24.18 15.12 15.99
N ASP A 251 23.46 14.94 17.10
CA ASP A 251 22.14 15.53 17.43
C ASP A 251 21.10 15.45 16.34
N THR A 252 21.25 14.44 15.52
CA THR A 252 20.24 13.95 14.62
C THR A 252 19.74 12.60 15.13
N LEU A 253 20.67 11.71 15.50
CA LEU A 253 20.40 10.41 16.12
C LEU A 253 20.96 10.33 17.54
N VAL A 254 22.12 10.95 17.78
CA VAL A 254 22.90 10.86 19.02
C VAL A 254 22.87 12.18 19.76
N ASP A 255 22.69 12.17 21.08
CA ASP A 255 22.83 13.39 21.88
C ASP A 255 24.32 13.70 22.11
N GLU A 256 24.87 14.68 21.39
CA GLU A 256 26.30 15.01 21.47
C GLU A 256 26.71 15.46 22.89
N SER A 257 25.77 15.92 23.73
CA SER A 257 26.08 16.32 25.11
C SER A 257 26.44 15.13 26.02
N THR A 258 26.19 13.91 25.56
CA THR A 258 26.43 12.67 26.31
C THR A 258 27.65 11.90 25.80
N GLU A 259 28.44 12.50 24.90
CA GLU A 259 29.61 11.85 24.32
C GLU A 259 30.73 11.65 25.33
N GLU A 260 31.17 10.40 25.44
CA GLU A 260 32.40 10.00 26.11
C GLU A 260 33.44 9.65 25.03
N LYS A 261 34.49 10.46 24.90
CA LYS A 261 35.56 10.26 23.91
C LYS A 261 36.73 9.45 24.46
N ILE A 262 37.41 8.72 23.58
CA ILE A 262 38.69 8.09 23.92
C ILE A 262 39.73 9.19 24.15
N SER A 263 40.38 9.15 25.31
CA SER A 263 41.37 10.16 25.72
C SER A 263 42.43 10.37 24.65
N GLY A 264 42.66 11.63 24.28
CA GLY A 264 43.63 12.01 23.25
C GLY A 264 43.16 11.86 21.79
N THR A 265 41.88 11.58 21.55
CA THR A 265 41.32 11.40 20.21
C THR A 265 39.95 12.06 20.04
N GLU A 266 39.49 12.21 18.80
CA GLU A 266 38.11 12.63 18.47
C GLU A 266 37.11 11.46 18.41
N VAL A 267 37.54 10.23 18.73
CA VAL A 267 36.68 9.04 18.66
C VAL A 267 35.75 9.00 19.87
N VAL A 268 34.45 8.93 19.62
CA VAL A 268 33.43 8.74 20.65
C VAL A 268 33.32 7.25 20.96
N LEU A 269 33.50 6.90 22.22
CA LEU A 269 33.35 5.53 22.73
C LEU A 269 31.88 5.22 23.05
N LYS A 270 31.18 6.16 23.67
CA LYS A 270 29.77 6.02 24.06
C LYS A 270 29.05 7.35 23.97
N ALA A 271 27.77 7.28 23.66
CA ALA A 271 26.83 8.39 23.73
C ALA A 271 25.41 7.83 23.82
N ALA A 272 24.46 8.60 24.32
CA ALA A 272 23.04 8.29 24.31
C ALA A 272 22.41 8.66 22.95
N LEU A 273 21.32 7.98 22.58
CA LEU A 273 20.48 8.43 21.47
C LEU A 273 19.58 9.57 21.93
N ILE A 274 19.22 10.47 21.01
CA ILE A 274 18.14 11.41 21.28
C ILE A 274 16.81 10.64 21.41
N PRO A 275 15.83 11.14 22.19
CA PRO A 275 14.58 10.42 22.40
C PRO A 275 13.87 10.10 21.07
N GLY A 276 13.50 8.83 20.87
CA GLY A 276 12.79 8.34 19.68
C GLY A 276 13.65 8.02 18.46
N ALA A 277 14.97 8.30 18.48
CA ALA A 277 15.80 8.10 17.28
C ALA A 277 15.93 6.63 16.87
N GLY A 278 16.12 5.73 17.83
CA GLY A 278 16.24 4.30 17.54
C GLY A 278 14.96 3.74 16.93
N GLU A 279 13.82 4.07 17.52
CA GLU A 279 12.49 3.66 17.05
C GLU A 279 12.21 4.17 15.64
N VAL A 280 12.58 5.42 15.34
CA VAL A 280 12.38 6.00 14.00
C VAL A 280 13.26 5.31 12.96
N VAL A 281 14.55 5.11 13.22
CA VAL A 281 15.44 4.40 12.29
C VAL A 281 14.93 2.98 12.03
N GLU A 282 14.53 2.27 13.08
CA GLU A 282 13.95 0.93 13.01
C GLU A 282 12.66 0.92 12.17
N GLN A 283 11.77 1.89 12.41
CA GLN A 283 10.51 2.04 11.67
C GLN A 283 10.74 2.32 10.19
N LEU A 284 11.64 3.25 9.86
CA LEU A 284 11.93 3.61 8.47
C LEU A 284 12.54 2.43 7.71
N SER A 285 13.52 1.74 8.31
CA SER A 285 14.13 0.54 7.74
C SER A 285 13.10 -0.58 7.51
N ARG A 286 12.27 -0.90 8.52
CA ARG A 286 11.20 -1.90 8.41
C ARG A 286 10.10 -1.54 7.42
N SER A 287 9.94 -0.25 7.09
CA SER A 287 9.00 0.23 6.08
C SER A 287 9.61 0.27 4.67
N GLY A 288 10.86 -0.22 4.50
CA GLY A 288 11.53 -0.26 3.21
C GLY A 288 12.00 1.11 2.71
N TYR A 289 12.32 2.04 3.60
CA TYR A 289 13.12 3.21 3.22
C TYR A 289 14.57 2.79 3.05
N ARG A 290 15.23 3.34 2.02
CA ARG A 290 16.68 3.22 1.83
C ARG A 290 17.37 4.29 2.67
N LEU A 291 18.19 3.88 3.63
CA LEU A 291 18.80 4.76 4.60
C LEU A 291 20.32 4.85 4.35
N ALA A 292 20.86 6.07 4.33
CA ALA A 292 22.30 6.30 4.37
C ALA A 292 22.67 7.14 5.60
N LEU A 293 23.72 6.72 6.31
CA LEU A 293 24.36 7.55 7.32
C LEU A 293 25.32 8.50 6.61
N VAL A 294 25.14 9.81 6.79
CA VAL A 294 26.02 10.84 6.20
C VAL A 294 26.54 11.75 7.31
N ALA A 295 27.71 11.40 7.85
CA ALA A 295 28.19 11.97 9.11
C ALA A 295 29.64 12.49 9.01
N ASP A 296 29.94 13.54 9.78
CA ASP A 296 31.29 14.10 9.89
C ASP A 296 31.96 13.57 11.17
N GLY A 297 33.10 12.91 11.04
CA GLY A 297 33.91 12.43 12.16
C GLY A 297 34.70 11.16 11.83
N PRO A 298 35.41 10.59 12.81
CA PRO A 298 36.04 9.28 12.68
C PRO A 298 35.01 8.16 12.57
N ARG A 299 35.22 7.17 11.69
CA ARG A 299 34.31 6.02 11.51
C ARG A 299 34.00 5.27 12.80
N ALA A 300 35.03 5.03 13.61
CA ALA A 300 34.91 4.31 14.88
C ALA A 300 33.86 4.92 15.83
N THR A 301 33.64 6.25 15.78
CA THR A 301 32.59 6.92 16.57
C THR A 301 31.21 6.34 16.26
N PHE A 302 30.88 6.19 14.97
CA PHE A 302 29.56 5.77 14.54
C PHE A 302 29.35 4.28 14.72
N GLU A 303 30.39 3.47 14.50
CA GLU A 303 30.38 2.03 14.77
C GLU A 303 30.14 1.76 16.26
N ASN A 304 30.85 2.45 17.16
CA ASN A 304 30.67 2.30 18.60
C ASN A 304 29.24 2.66 19.05
N VAL A 305 28.76 3.84 18.64
CA VAL A 305 27.50 4.38 19.16
C VAL A 305 26.27 3.70 18.56
N LEU A 306 26.27 3.44 17.25
CA LEU A 306 25.14 2.82 16.54
C LEU A 306 25.21 1.30 16.57
N GLY A 307 26.41 0.71 16.51
CA GLY A 307 26.62 -0.74 16.53
C GLY A 307 26.18 -1.37 17.85
N ALA A 308 26.50 -0.74 18.99
CA ALA A 308 26.06 -1.18 20.31
C ALA A 308 24.53 -1.24 20.48
N ARG A 309 23.76 -0.66 19.54
CA ARG A 309 22.30 -0.56 19.56
C ARG A 309 21.63 -1.25 18.37
N GLY A 310 22.40 -1.96 17.55
CA GLY A 310 21.89 -2.63 16.35
C GLY A 310 21.38 -1.68 15.25
N LEU A 311 21.68 -0.38 15.34
CA LEU A 311 21.23 0.62 14.35
C LEU A 311 22.18 0.73 13.16
N TRP A 312 23.44 0.34 13.33
CA TRP A 312 24.45 0.40 12.26
C TRP A 312 23.98 -0.34 11.00
N GLU A 313 23.49 -1.58 11.16
CA GLU A 313 23.01 -2.45 10.07
C GLU A 313 21.66 -2.01 9.48
N ARG A 314 21.01 -0.98 10.02
CA ARG A 314 19.77 -0.41 9.45
C ARG A 314 20.05 0.54 8.29
N PHE A 315 21.30 1.00 8.16
CA PHE A 315 21.77 1.82 7.06
C PHE A 315 22.35 0.94 5.95
N GLU A 316 21.87 1.14 4.73
CA GLU A 316 22.39 0.45 3.54
C GLU A 316 23.76 1.03 3.13
N ALA A 317 24.04 2.28 3.49
CA ALA A 317 25.31 2.94 3.22
C ALA A 317 25.79 3.77 4.43
N HIS A 318 27.10 3.74 4.70
CA HIS A 318 27.77 4.56 5.70
C HIS A 318 28.80 5.47 5.04
N VAL A 319 28.43 6.73 4.84
CA VAL A 319 29.29 7.76 4.25
C VAL A 319 29.78 8.69 5.34
N ILE A 320 31.04 8.48 5.72
CA ILE A 320 31.66 9.15 6.86
C ILE A 320 32.85 9.97 6.37
N SER A 321 32.94 11.21 6.83
CA SER A 321 33.96 12.16 6.35
C SER A 321 35.39 11.65 6.52
N GLY A 322 35.65 10.87 7.58
CA GLY A 322 36.97 10.26 7.82
C GLY A 322 37.41 9.29 6.73
N ASP A 323 36.47 8.65 6.03
CA ASP A 323 36.78 7.74 4.92
C ASP A 323 36.79 8.46 3.57
N VAL A 324 35.87 9.43 3.40
CA VAL A 324 35.74 10.21 2.16
C VAL A 324 36.86 11.25 2.04
N GLY A 325 37.44 11.70 3.16
CA GLY A 325 38.45 12.76 3.23
C GLY A 325 37.88 14.18 3.12
N GLU A 326 36.56 14.35 3.22
CA GLU A 326 35.84 15.61 3.01
C GLU A 326 34.73 15.77 4.04
N LEU A 327 34.45 17.00 4.48
CA LEU A 327 33.40 17.31 5.44
C LEU A 327 32.18 17.92 4.74
N LYS A 328 30.98 17.73 5.29
CA LYS A 328 29.82 18.55 4.92
C LYS A 328 30.14 20.04 5.17
N PRO A 329 29.77 20.99 4.28
CA PRO A 329 28.79 20.91 3.18
C PRO A 329 29.37 20.51 1.81
N SER A 330 30.53 19.84 1.75
CA SER A 330 31.10 19.36 0.47
C SER A 330 30.12 18.44 -0.26
N GLN A 331 29.87 18.72 -1.55
CA GLN A 331 28.96 17.91 -2.37
C GLN A 331 29.41 16.44 -2.49
N LYS A 332 30.71 16.19 -2.30
CA LYS A 332 31.30 14.84 -2.32
C LYS A 332 30.68 13.89 -1.31
N MET A 333 30.28 14.39 -0.13
CA MET A 333 29.61 13.57 0.89
C MET A 333 28.24 13.06 0.40
N PHE A 334 27.48 13.91 -0.29
CA PHE A 334 26.16 13.55 -0.78
C PHE A 334 26.24 12.71 -2.06
N SER A 335 27.20 12.98 -2.95
CA SER A 335 27.43 12.15 -4.14
C SER A 335 27.90 10.75 -3.77
N ALA A 336 28.80 10.61 -2.79
CA ALA A 336 29.24 9.31 -2.29
C ALA A 336 28.06 8.50 -1.71
N ALA A 337 27.12 9.14 -1.02
CA ALA A 337 25.92 8.47 -0.50
C ALA A 337 24.97 8.02 -1.61
N MET A 338 24.79 8.83 -2.64
CA MET A 338 24.04 8.44 -3.84
C MET A 338 24.70 7.23 -4.54
N GLU A 339 26.02 7.27 -4.73
CA GLU A 339 26.79 6.21 -5.38
C GLU A 339 26.75 4.89 -4.59
N ALA A 340 26.94 4.95 -3.27
CA ALA A 340 26.87 3.78 -2.40
C ALA A 340 25.48 3.12 -2.42
N LEU A 341 24.42 3.89 -2.64
CA LEU A 341 23.06 3.40 -2.83
C LEU A 341 22.72 3.13 -4.31
N GLY A 342 23.66 3.26 -5.26
CA GLY A 342 23.38 3.08 -6.68
C GLY A 342 22.26 3.98 -7.22
N LEU A 343 22.08 5.18 -6.65
CA LEU A 343 21.06 6.14 -7.04
C LEU A 343 21.54 7.02 -8.20
N THR A 344 20.62 7.29 -9.11
CA THR A 344 20.86 8.13 -10.30
C THR A 344 20.67 9.62 -10.01
N GLU A 345 21.14 10.48 -10.92
CA GLU A 345 20.94 11.93 -10.81
C GLU A 345 19.45 12.33 -10.80
N ALA A 346 18.61 11.63 -11.57
CA ALA A 346 17.16 11.86 -11.59
C ALA A 346 16.50 11.58 -10.23
N GLU A 347 17.13 10.75 -9.39
CA GLU A 347 16.63 10.39 -8.07
C GLU A 347 17.07 11.33 -6.98
N ARG A 348 18.08 12.18 -7.25
CA ARG A 348 18.60 13.18 -6.31
C ARG A 348 17.50 14.09 -5.77
N VAL A 349 16.62 14.58 -6.64
CA VAL A 349 15.51 15.45 -6.26
C VAL A 349 14.44 14.74 -5.41
N ARG A 350 14.48 13.40 -5.37
CA ARG A 350 13.61 12.52 -4.57
C ARG A 350 14.30 12.00 -3.31
N SER A 351 15.51 12.46 -3.01
CA SER A 351 16.25 12.08 -1.81
C SER A 351 16.23 13.21 -0.79
N VAL A 352 16.22 12.85 0.50
CA VAL A 352 16.12 13.81 1.61
C VAL A 352 17.35 13.72 2.50
N MET A 353 17.99 14.84 2.81
CA MET A 353 18.96 14.96 3.90
C MET A 353 18.25 15.43 5.17
N VAL A 354 18.46 14.74 6.28
CA VAL A 354 17.99 15.09 7.61
C VAL A 354 19.20 15.34 8.49
N GLY A 355 19.28 16.53 9.09
CA GLY A 355 20.39 16.90 9.96
C GLY A 355 20.07 18.10 10.84
N ASN A 356 20.95 18.37 11.81
CA ASN A 356 20.79 19.45 12.80
C ASN A 356 21.73 20.64 12.54
N ASN A 357 22.50 20.66 11.44
CA ASN A 357 23.45 21.71 11.14
C ASN A 357 23.09 22.45 9.84
N LEU A 358 22.70 23.72 9.96
CA LEU A 358 22.34 24.55 8.81
C LEU A 358 23.50 24.73 7.82
N GLU A 359 24.71 24.97 8.32
CA GLU A 359 25.90 25.30 7.52
C GLU A 359 26.50 24.07 6.83
N ARG A 360 26.19 22.87 7.33
CA ARG A 360 26.73 21.60 6.83
C ARG A 360 25.69 20.77 6.11
N ASP A 361 24.66 20.32 6.83
CA ASP A 361 23.65 19.40 6.31
C ASP A 361 22.73 20.10 5.30
N ILE A 362 22.14 21.21 5.74
CA ILE A 362 21.13 21.92 4.96
C ILE A 362 21.77 22.65 3.78
N LEU A 363 22.85 23.39 4.03
CA LEU A 363 23.61 24.05 2.96
C LEU A 363 24.15 23.04 1.95
N GLY A 364 24.68 21.91 2.41
CA GLY A 364 25.19 20.84 1.55
C GLY A 364 24.11 20.24 0.66
N ALA A 365 22.99 19.81 1.26
CA ALA A 365 21.85 19.25 0.55
C ALA A 365 21.27 20.23 -0.49
N ASN A 366 21.09 21.50 -0.10
CA ASN A 366 20.57 22.55 -0.97
C ASN A 366 21.53 22.95 -2.09
N ARG A 367 22.86 22.81 -1.89
CA ARG A 367 23.86 23.00 -2.96
C ARG A 367 23.85 21.85 -3.95
N PHE A 368 23.69 20.63 -3.45
CA PHE A 368 23.65 19.42 -4.26
C PHE A 368 22.32 19.25 -5.02
N GLY A 369 21.23 19.87 -4.53
CA GLY A 369 19.90 19.82 -5.15
C GLY A 369 19.00 18.72 -4.60
N MET A 370 19.24 18.31 -3.34
CA MET A 370 18.39 17.37 -2.59
C MET A 370 17.43 18.13 -1.67
N MET A 371 16.36 17.46 -1.23
CA MET A 371 15.48 18.00 -0.20
C MET A 371 16.20 18.01 1.15
N SER A 372 15.93 19.02 1.98
CA SER A 372 16.58 19.19 3.29
C SER A 372 15.55 19.30 4.41
N VAL A 373 15.73 18.51 5.47
CA VAL A 373 14.94 18.56 6.71
C VAL A 373 15.87 18.95 7.85
N PHE A 374 15.59 20.08 8.48
CA PHE A 374 16.32 20.53 9.67
C PHE A 374 15.68 19.96 10.93
N LEU A 375 16.47 19.26 11.75
CA LEU A 375 16.08 18.81 13.08
C LEU A 375 16.54 19.82 14.13
N SER A 376 15.59 20.57 14.68
CA SER A 376 15.86 21.65 15.64
C SER A 376 15.79 21.19 17.11
N TRP A 377 16.20 19.95 17.41
CA TRP A 377 16.07 19.36 18.76
C TRP A 377 17.03 20.00 19.77
N SER A 378 18.24 20.37 19.33
CA SER A 378 19.31 20.88 20.18
C SER A 378 19.69 22.33 19.86
N THR A 379 20.15 23.10 20.85
CA THR A 379 20.57 24.51 20.68
C THR A 379 22.09 24.73 20.55
N ARG A 380 22.92 23.67 20.52
CA ARG A 380 24.38 23.83 20.40
C ARG A 380 24.83 24.41 19.06
N ARG A 381 23.94 24.45 18.05
CA ARG A 381 24.18 25.05 16.73
C ARG A 381 23.14 26.14 16.45
N SER A 382 23.51 27.13 15.65
CA SER A 382 22.60 28.21 15.25
C SER A 382 21.40 27.65 14.47
N HIS A 383 20.20 28.11 14.84
CA HIS A 383 18.97 27.85 14.08
C HIS A 383 18.63 28.99 13.10
N ALA A 384 19.45 30.05 13.08
CA ALA A 384 19.28 31.19 12.18
C ALA A 384 20.15 31.00 10.91
N PRO A 385 19.53 30.87 9.72
CA PRO A 385 20.26 30.83 8.46
C PRO A 385 20.97 32.16 8.20
N ARG A 386 22.27 32.10 7.91
CA ARG A 386 23.10 33.22 7.45
C ARG A 386 23.02 33.39 5.93
N LEU A 387 22.86 32.27 5.21
CA LEU A 387 22.75 32.26 3.76
C LEU A 387 21.34 31.85 3.32
N ARG A 388 20.91 32.31 2.14
CA ARG A 388 19.63 31.85 1.54
C ARG A 388 19.59 30.33 1.39
N ARG A 389 20.71 29.72 1.02
CA ARG A 389 20.85 28.27 0.83
C ARG A 389 20.97 27.48 2.15
N GLU A 390 21.04 28.14 3.30
CA GLU A 390 20.92 27.47 4.61
C GLU A 390 19.46 27.37 5.08
N ARG A 391 18.50 27.92 4.32
CA ARG A 391 17.08 27.77 4.63
C ARG A 391 16.64 26.35 4.29
N PRO A 392 16.18 25.56 5.28
CA PRO A 392 15.72 24.21 5.00
C PRO A 392 14.37 24.24 4.29
N LEU A 393 14.10 23.22 3.48
CA LEU A 393 12.77 23.00 2.92
C LEU A 393 11.74 22.68 4.02
N PHE A 394 12.13 21.86 5.01
CA PHE A 394 11.27 21.53 6.15
C PHE A 394 12.03 21.59 7.47
N THR A 395 11.30 21.80 8.57
CA THR A 395 11.87 21.77 9.92
C THR A 395 10.99 20.92 10.83
N ILE A 396 11.62 20.07 11.63
CA ILE A 396 10.98 19.30 12.69
C ILE A 396 11.70 19.55 14.02
N SER A 397 10.96 19.60 15.12
CA SER A 397 11.54 19.80 16.45
C SER A 397 12.04 18.51 17.10
N HIS A 398 11.54 17.36 16.63
CA HIS A 398 11.86 16.05 17.17
C HIS A 398 11.85 15.00 16.07
N ILE A 399 12.71 13.99 16.20
CA ILE A 399 12.89 12.96 15.17
C ILE A 399 11.66 12.08 14.97
N TRP A 400 10.83 11.86 15.98
CA TRP A 400 9.58 11.09 15.84
C TRP A 400 8.53 11.71 14.91
N LYS A 401 8.72 12.98 14.49
CA LYS A 401 7.90 13.62 13.44
C LYS A 401 8.35 13.25 12.02
N LEU A 402 9.54 12.65 11.87
CA LEU A 402 10.13 12.36 10.57
C LEU A 402 9.29 11.39 9.74
N PRO A 403 8.78 10.25 10.26
CA PRO A 403 7.99 9.32 9.43
C PRO A 403 6.75 9.96 8.79
N GLU A 404 6.01 10.76 9.56
CA GLU A 404 4.83 11.49 9.07
C GLU A 404 5.22 12.54 8.01
N LEU A 405 6.31 13.28 8.25
CA LEU A 405 6.80 14.26 7.29
C LEU A 405 7.23 13.60 5.97
N LEU A 406 7.97 12.49 6.02
CA LEU A 406 8.40 11.76 4.82
C LEU A 406 7.20 11.28 4.01
N GLU A 407 6.18 10.70 4.65
CA GLU A 407 4.95 10.30 3.96
C GLU A 407 4.24 11.50 3.31
N ARG A 408 4.16 12.64 4.00
CA ARG A 408 3.57 13.86 3.43
C ARG A 408 4.34 14.36 2.21
N ILE A 409 5.68 14.30 2.26
CA ILE A 409 6.53 14.61 1.10
C ILE A 409 6.20 13.64 -0.03
N GLU A 410 6.17 12.34 0.24
CA GLU A 410 5.86 11.31 -0.76
C GLU A 410 4.50 11.51 -1.40
N LEU A 411 3.45 11.86 -0.64
CA LEU A 411 2.12 12.14 -1.17
C LEU A 411 2.06 13.44 -1.99
N SER A 412 2.98 14.38 -1.75
CA SER A 412 3.11 15.62 -2.52
C SER A 412 3.91 15.49 -3.82
N LEU A 413 4.65 14.39 -3.99
CA LEU A 413 5.40 14.15 -5.23
C LEU A 413 4.43 14.06 -6.43
N PRO A 414 4.83 14.61 -7.60
CA PRO A 414 4.01 14.56 -8.80
C PRO A 414 3.82 13.12 -9.26
N ALA A 415 2.69 12.84 -9.90
CA ALA A 415 2.45 11.54 -10.54
C ALA A 415 3.56 11.24 -11.56
N VAL A 416 3.99 9.98 -11.62
CA VAL A 416 4.90 9.53 -12.68
C VAL A 416 4.15 9.73 -14.00
N GLN A 417 4.66 10.59 -14.89
CA GLN A 417 4.15 10.68 -16.24
C GLN A 417 4.47 9.36 -16.94
N THR A 418 3.52 8.43 -16.96
CA THR A 418 3.57 7.32 -17.90
C THR A 418 3.35 7.95 -19.27
N ARG A 419 4.42 8.04 -20.09
CA ARG A 419 4.22 8.30 -21.52
C ARG A 419 3.21 7.26 -22.01
N PRO A 420 2.13 7.64 -22.70
CA PRO A 420 1.29 6.65 -23.34
C PRO A 420 2.21 5.85 -24.27
N GLU A 421 2.18 4.53 -24.14
CA GLU A 421 2.78 3.65 -25.14
C GLU A 421 2.19 4.07 -26.49
N VAL A 422 3.06 4.59 -27.36
CA VAL A 422 2.71 4.83 -28.75
C VAL A 422 2.44 3.45 -29.34
N SER A 423 1.17 3.09 -29.49
CA SER A 423 0.80 1.96 -30.34
C SER A 423 1.27 2.28 -31.77
N PRO A 424 1.97 1.36 -32.46
CA PRO A 424 2.27 1.53 -33.87
C PRO A 424 1.01 1.59 -34.73
#